data_AF-A0A968T5W9-F1
#
_entry.id   AF-A0A968T5W9-F1
#
_cell.length_a   1.000
_cell.length_b   1.000
_cell.length_c   1.000
_cell.angle_alpha   90.00
_cell.angle_beta   90.00
_cell.angle_gamma   90.00
#
_symmetry.space_group_name_H-M   'P 1'
#
loop_
_entity.id
_entity.type
_entity.pdbx_description
1 polymer ?
#
loop_
_entity_poly.entity_id
_entity_poly.type
_entity_poly.pdbx_seq_one_letter_code
_entity_poly.pdbx_strand_id
1 'polypeptide(L)'
;MPGRKSLGQIFCNGYYLQQVDSIDEVQQMTGTWMLSYDSTEIIMHYPEQMLHCPIEKCLVEYAVRGKVFAPYIRGLGYINVEGFIIEHCANQFPSGFYNKRGQGFPQSGALSSRSGHHWVIRGNTIRHAKSLGIDCGYEGAFDNEGDQPAPDLKTIGYHLIEHNTITDCGAGGIAGAWQRETIIRYNRIDRTNNLGFTAPETGGIKVHFFYDGLIEGNIFCHNECSAIWLDNQWYNSRVTRNVIMGSRGHGIFVELGSGGCLVDNNIVAFTEVGEGIYLHDAAGVTLTHNLLYANSHYGVYMRTVSERPTGNEKGIRERSTTSNNKVLNNIFIDNYRGPLSMPLETEKWGSNNLSDYNLFVNGAQWQWEGLAFNQFGLGSHDGRIPKDTLAQALKTALVKNNYPVEKYPNFELWNESPLLTLEWWQMLTGYDKHSLAPIFDKAQVENGAVEKGAVNLSGLNLTLIIRNGKTFTSMKCPPLKEIKNDFYGNKVTSDWVYPGPFSNYHEKVNEFVLIPAE
;
A
#
# COMPACT_ATOMS: atom_id res chain seq x y z
N MET A 1 20.73 -13.21 15.61
CA MET A 1 20.39 -12.07 14.75
C MET A 1 20.57 -12.55 13.32
N PRO A 2 19.64 -12.31 12.38
CA PRO A 2 19.98 -12.42 10.96
C PRO A 2 21.23 -11.55 10.72
N GLY A 3 22.19 -12.05 9.93
CA GLY A 3 23.55 -11.54 9.82
C GLY A 3 23.65 -10.02 9.70
N ARG A 4 24.70 -9.44 10.28
CA ARG A 4 25.01 -8.00 10.12
C ARG A 4 25.28 -7.71 8.64
N LYS A 5 24.25 -7.34 7.89
CA LYS A 5 24.43 -6.85 6.51
C LYS A 5 25.15 -5.51 6.57
N SER A 6 26.16 -5.34 5.72
CA SER A 6 26.85 -4.06 5.56
C SER A 6 25.96 -3.10 4.78
N LEU A 7 26.31 -1.81 4.73
CA LEU A 7 25.64 -0.86 3.81
C LEU A 7 26.09 -1.02 2.35
N GLY A 8 27.20 -1.74 2.11
CA GLY A 8 27.72 -1.99 0.78
C GLY A 8 26.79 -2.84 -0.08
N GLN A 9 26.95 -2.67 -1.39
CA GLN A 9 26.39 -3.53 -2.45
C GLN A 9 27.47 -3.70 -3.54
N ILE A 10 27.54 -4.89 -4.14
CA ILE A 10 28.48 -5.19 -5.23
C ILE A 10 27.71 -5.49 -6.49
N PHE A 11 28.24 -4.99 -7.62
CA PHE A 11 27.72 -5.24 -8.95
C PHE A 11 28.86 -5.70 -9.86
N CYS A 12 28.58 -6.65 -10.74
CA CYS A 12 29.52 -7.10 -11.77
C CYS A 12 28.84 -6.96 -13.13
N ASN A 13 29.34 -6.05 -13.98
CA ASN A 13 28.69 -5.63 -15.24
C ASN A 13 27.20 -5.26 -15.04
N GLY A 14 26.88 -4.59 -13.93
CA GLY A 14 25.52 -4.21 -13.55
C GLY A 14 24.68 -5.31 -12.90
N TYR A 15 25.13 -6.57 -12.85
CA TYR A 15 24.44 -7.62 -12.10
C TYR A 15 24.69 -7.46 -10.61
N TYR A 16 23.64 -7.33 -9.80
CA TYR A 16 23.72 -7.30 -8.34
C TYR A 16 24.21 -8.63 -7.77
N LEU A 17 25.13 -8.58 -6.80
CA LEU A 17 25.57 -9.74 -6.04
C LEU A 17 24.96 -9.75 -4.64
N GLN A 18 24.42 -10.89 -4.22
CA GLN A 18 23.82 -11.09 -2.92
C GLN A 18 24.88 -11.18 -1.82
N GLN A 19 24.76 -10.36 -0.78
CA GLN A 19 25.60 -10.50 0.41
C GLN A 19 25.22 -11.77 1.18
N VAL A 20 26.21 -12.59 1.51
CA VAL A 20 26.09 -13.82 2.33
C VAL A 20 26.98 -13.73 3.58
N ASP A 21 26.80 -14.65 4.52
CA ASP A 21 27.41 -14.58 5.86
C ASP A 21 28.68 -15.45 6.00
N SER A 22 28.98 -16.32 5.01
CA SER A 22 30.09 -17.26 5.08
C SER A 22 30.84 -17.47 3.76
N ILE A 23 32.10 -17.89 3.87
CA ILE A 23 32.94 -18.20 2.71
C ILE A 23 32.43 -19.44 1.97
N ASP A 24 31.84 -20.39 2.69
CA ASP A 24 31.26 -21.60 2.12
C ASP A 24 30.08 -21.25 1.20
N GLU A 25 29.21 -20.32 1.63
CA GLU A 25 28.13 -19.79 0.77
C GLU A 25 28.69 -19.11 -0.47
N VAL A 26 29.72 -18.26 -0.31
CA VAL A 26 30.38 -17.63 -1.47
C VAL A 26 30.88 -18.69 -2.44
N GLN A 27 31.57 -19.72 -1.97
CA GLN A 27 32.11 -20.77 -2.85
C GLN A 27 31.03 -21.61 -3.53
N GLN A 28 29.89 -21.85 -2.88
CA GLN A 28 28.82 -22.71 -3.40
C GLN A 28 27.81 -21.99 -4.29
N MET A 29 27.65 -20.67 -4.13
CA MET A 29 26.62 -19.89 -4.80
C MET A 29 27.22 -18.79 -5.67
N THR A 30 27.05 -18.89 -6.99
CA THR A 30 27.40 -17.82 -7.92
C THR A 30 26.61 -16.54 -7.61
N GLY A 31 27.19 -15.38 -7.91
CA GLY A 31 26.53 -14.08 -7.75
C GLY A 31 26.42 -13.66 -6.28
N THR A 32 27.32 -14.13 -5.42
CA THR A 32 27.33 -13.80 -3.99
C THR A 32 28.65 -13.15 -3.58
N TRP A 33 28.63 -12.49 -2.43
CA TRP A 33 29.83 -11.88 -1.85
C TRP A 33 29.75 -11.78 -0.33
N MET A 34 30.89 -11.62 0.31
CA MET A 34 31.01 -11.33 1.75
C MET A 34 32.16 -10.36 2.02
N LEU A 35 32.16 -9.79 3.23
CA LEU A 35 33.35 -9.15 3.81
C LEU A 35 34.16 -10.19 4.58
N SER A 36 35.48 -10.07 4.55
CA SER A 36 36.34 -10.81 5.48
C SER A 36 35.98 -10.47 6.93
N TYR A 37 36.36 -11.35 7.88
CA TYR A 37 36.00 -11.18 9.29
C TYR A 37 36.52 -9.86 9.90
N ASP A 38 37.68 -9.39 9.44
CA ASP A 38 38.29 -8.11 9.82
C ASP A 38 37.84 -6.93 8.94
N SER A 39 36.95 -7.18 7.96
CA SER A 39 36.41 -6.19 7.01
C SER A 39 37.46 -5.50 6.14
N THR A 40 38.61 -6.14 5.90
CA THR A 40 39.68 -5.61 5.05
C THR A 40 39.59 -6.09 3.60
N GLU A 41 38.89 -7.19 3.35
CA GLU A 41 38.75 -7.80 2.02
C GLU A 41 37.29 -8.02 1.64
N ILE A 42 37.02 -7.93 0.34
CA ILE A 42 35.78 -8.35 -0.29
C ILE A 42 36.06 -9.67 -1.00
N ILE A 43 35.28 -10.70 -0.67
CA ILE A 43 35.37 -12.00 -1.32
C ILE A 43 34.09 -12.21 -2.10
N MET A 44 34.19 -12.45 -3.41
CA MET A 44 33.03 -12.59 -4.29
C MET A 44 33.13 -13.83 -5.16
N HIS A 45 31.96 -14.39 -5.48
CA HIS A 45 31.79 -15.39 -6.52
C HIS A 45 31.04 -14.76 -7.68
N TYR A 46 31.61 -14.96 -8.86
CA TYR A 46 31.05 -14.59 -10.14
C TYR A 46 29.55 -14.82 -10.27
N PRO A 47 28.79 -13.87 -10.84
CA PRO A 47 27.42 -14.14 -11.26
C PRO A 47 27.42 -15.16 -12.40
N GLU A 48 26.41 -16.01 -12.42
CA GLU A 48 26.28 -17.13 -13.37
C GLU A 48 26.36 -16.64 -14.84
N GLN A 49 25.77 -15.48 -15.12
CA GLN A 49 25.73 -14.84 -16.44
C GLN A 49 27.13 -14.46 -16.96
N MET A 50 28.12 -14.37 -16.07
CA MET A 50 29.47 -13.91 -16.38
C MET A 50 30.52 -15.03 -16.28
N LEU A 51 30.13 -16.30 -16.08
CA LEU A 51 31.07 -17.43 -15.94
C LEU A 51 32.03 -17.61 -17.13
N HIS A 52 31.67 -17.11 -18.32
CA HIS A 52 32.50 -17.18 -19.52
C HIS A 52 33.37 -15.93 -19.76
N CYS A 53 33.22 -14.88 -18.93
CA CYS A 53 33.96 -13.64 -19.05
C CYS A 53 35.11 -13.61 -18.03
N PRO A 54 36.36 -13.34 -18.45
CA PRO A 54 37.46 -13.13 -17.51
C PRO A 54 37.25 -11.91 -16.59
N ILE A 55 37.81 -11.92 -15.37
CA ILE A 55 37.49 -10.91 -14.33
C ILE A 55 38.09 -9.56 -14.65
N GLU A 56 39.26 -9.60 -15.24
CA GLU A 56 39.98 -8.46 -15.78
C GLU A 56 39.21 -7.74 -16.90
N LYS A 57 38.14 -8.35 -17.44
CA LYS A 57 37.24 -7.75 -18.43
C LYS A 57 35.88 -7.35 -17.85
N CYS A 58 35.61 -7.67 -16.58
CA CYS A 58 34.38 -7.30 -15.91
C CYS A 58 34.55 -5.94 -15.21
N LEU A 59 33.54 -5.08 -15.35
CA LEU A 59 33.40 -3.90 -14.51
C LEU A 59 32.80 -4.33 -13.18
N VAL A 60 33.58 -4.23 -12.11
CA VAL A 60 33.10 -4.48 -10.74
C VAL A 60 32.90 -3.13 -10.05
N GLU A 61 31.69 -2.89 -9.58
CA GLU A 61 31.31 -1.68 -8.86
C GLU A 61 30.93 -2.02 -7.42
N TYR A 62 31.30 -1.12 -6.50
CA TYR A 62 30.91 -1.21 -5.10
C TYR A 62 30.23 0.10 -4.67
N ALA A 63 29.06 -0.01 -4.04
CA ALA A 63 28.36 1.14 -3.51
C ALA A 63 29.13 1.70 -2.29
N VAL A 64 29.59 2.94 -2.40
CA VAL A 64 30.39 3.62 -1.36
C VAL A 64 29.61 4.74 -0.67
N ARG A 65 28.95 5.61 -1.44
CA ARG A 65 28.36 6.85 -0.94
C ARG A 65 26.95 6.60 -0.40
N GLY A 66 26.66 7.16 0.78
CA GLY A 66 25.33 7.09 1.41
C GLY A 66 24.27 8.00 0.80
N LYS A 67 24.66 8.88 -0.14
CA LYS A 67 23.78 9.75 -0.95
C LYS A 67 24.41 9.91 -2.33
N VAL A 68 23.60 9.92 -3.39
CA VAL A 68 24.09 10.15 -4.75
C VAL A 68 23.79 11.59 -5.18
N PHE A 69 22.55 12.03 -4.96
CA PHE A 69 22.16 13.42 -5.14
C PHE A 69 21.47 13.95 -3.88
N ALA A 70 22.15 14.82 -3.15
CA ALA A 70 21.59 15.51 -1.99
C ALA A 70 22.33 16.83 -1.77
N PRO A 71 21.65 17.89 -1.30
CA PRO A 71 22.33 19.12 -0.95
C PRO A 71 23.16 18.93 0.32
N TYR A 72 24.28 19.63 0.44
CA TYR A 72 24.96 19.72 1.74
C TYR A 72 24.11 20.51 2.74
N ILE A 73 23.37 21.52 2.31
CA ILE A 73 22.56 22.40 3.16
C ILE A 73 21.16 21.83 3.36
N ARG A 74 20.69 21.72 4.62
CA ARG A 74 19.31 21.30 4.94
C ARG A 74 18.29 22.38 4.57
N GLY A 75 17.08 21.98 4.19
CA GLY A 75 15.99 22.93 3.95
C GLY A 75 16.08 23.69 2.64
N LEU A 76 16.99 23.30 1.72
CA LEU A 76 17.14 23.97 0.45
C LEU A 76 15.92 23.70 -0.45
N GLY A 77 15.42 24.72 -1.13
CA GLY A 77 14.25 24.62 -1.99
C GLY A 77 14.45 25.07 -3.43
N TYR A 78 13.41 24.87 -4.25
CA TYR A 78 13.36 25.27 -5.66
C TYR A 78 14.45 24.62 -6.54
N ILE A 79 14.58 23.29 -6.43
CA ILE A 79 15.54 22.50 -7.21
C ILE A 79 14.78 21.57 -8.15
N ASN A 80 15.21 21.54 -9.41
CA ASN A 80 14.72 20.62 -10.41
C ASN A 80 15.77 19.53 -10.66
N VAL A 81 15.38 18.26 -10.56
CA VAL A 81 16.21 17.09 -10.87
C VAL A 81 15.47 16.28 -11.93
N GLU A 82 15.99 16.28 -13.16
CA GLU A 82 15.28 15.72 -14.31
C GLU A 82 16.17 14.89 -15.24
N GLY A 83 15.70 13.69 -15.59
CA GLY A 83 16.31 12.85 -16.63
C GLY A 83 17.57 12.08 -16.21
N PHE A 84 17.86 11.97 -14.91
CA PHE A 84 19.07 11.28 -14.43
C PHE A 84 18.85 9.79 -14.17
N ILE A 85 19.93 9.02 -14.29
CA ILE A 85 20.05 7.69 -13.69
C ILE A 85 20.83 7.84 -12.39
N ILE A 86 20.22 7.44 -11.27
CA ILE A 86 20.76 7.55 -9.92
C ILE A 86 20.81 6.14 -9.33
N GLU A 87 22.01 5.60 -9.17
CA GLU A 87 22.19 4.20 -8.76
C GLU A 87 23.40 3.96 -7.85
N HIS A 88 23.45 2.77 -7.27
CA HIS A 88 24.56 2.26 -6.43
C HIS A 88 24.79 3.10 -5.17
N CYS A 89 23.74 3.26 -4.34
CA CYS A 89 23.78 4.05 -3.11
C CYS A 89 23.83 3.18 -1.84
N ALA A 90 24.80 3.44 -0.97
CA ALA A 90 25.01 2.72 0.30
C ALA A 90 24.31 3.42 1.48
N ASN A 91 23.05 3.83 1.32
CA ASN A 91 22.32 4.57 2.36
C ASN A 91 21.82 3.68 3.50
N GLN A 92 21.79 4.24 4.72
CA GLN A 92 21.29 3.57 5.91
C GLN A 92 19.76 3.51 5.97
N PHE A 93 19.24 2.52 6.71
CA PHE A 93 17.82 2.43 7.03
C PHE A 93 17.41 3.51 8.04
N PRO A 94 16.24 4.18 7.89
CA PRO A 94 15.82 5.33 8.69
C PRO A 94 15.32 4.96 10.11
N SER A 95 16.01 4.06 10.81
CA SER A 95 15.54 3.56 12.11
C SER A 95 15.52 4.68 13.16
N GLY A 96 14.32 5.00 13.65
CA GLY A 96 14.12 5.96 14.74
C GLY A 96 14.41 7.42 14.37
N PHE A 97 14.41 7.79 13.09
CA PHE A 97 14.69 9.15 12.60
C PHE A 97 13.81 10.23 13.25
N TYR A 98 12.59 9.86 13.63
CA TYR A 98 11.61 10.70 14.33
C TYR A 98 11.95 10.98 15.81
N ASN A 99 12.99 10.34 16.37
CA ASN A 99 13.39 10.54 17.76
C ASN A 99 13.98 11.95 17.97
N LYS A 100 13.28 12.75 18.78
CA LYS A 100 13.67 14.13 19.12
C LYS A 100 15.00 14.26 19.87
N ARG A 101 15.52 13.17 20.44
CA ARG A 101 16.82 13.14 21.13
C ARG A 101 18.01 12.94 20.16
N GLY A 102 17.76 12.82 18.85
CA GLY A 102 18.81 12.62 17.86
C GLY A 102 19.52 11.26 17.97
N GLN A 103 18.84 10.25 18.53
CA GLN A 103 19.41 8.91 18.75
C GLN A 103 19.07 7.92 17.61
N GLY A 104 18.51 8.40 16.50
CA GLY A 104 18.11 7.60 15.34
C GLY A 104 18.96 7.89 14.11
N PHE A 105 18.82 7.05 13.10
CA PHE A 105 19.47 7.23 11.81
C PHE A 105 18.65 8.15 10.91
N PRO A 106 19.26 9.09 10.16
CA PRO A 106 18.50 10.02 9.35
C PRO A 106 17.76 9.33 8.20
N GLN A 107 16.56 9.81 7.86
CA GLN A 107 15.85 9.41 6.64
C GLN A 107 16.58 9.99 5.43
N SER A 108 17.21 9.10 4.66
CA SER A 108 18.12 9.47 3.58
C SER A 108 17.93 8.57 2.37
N GLY A 109 17.47 9.15 1.26
CA GLY A 109 17.38 8.48 -0.05
C GLY A 109 18.67 8.55 -0.84
N ALA A 110 18.77 7.76 -1.92
CA ALA A 110 19.80 7.93 -2.94
C ALA A 110 19.70 9.31 -3.61
N LEU A 111 18.46 9.75 -3.86
CA LEU A 111 18.11 11.16 -4.07
C LEU A 111 17.42 11.66 -2.80
N SER A 112 17.96 12.69 -2.15
CA SER A 112 17.39 13.23 -0.91
C SER A 112 17.27 14.75 -0.97
N SER A 113 16.07 15.24 -0.65
CA SER A 113 15.80 16.68 -0.52
C SER A 113 16.39 17.28 0.76
N ARG A 114 16.70 16.43 1.74
CA ARG A 114 17.21 16.80 3.08
C ARG A 114 16.38 17.88 3.76
N SER A 115 15.11 17.55 4.03
CA SER A 115 14.12 18.47 4.59
C SER A 115 13.86 19.71 3.71
N GLY A 116 14.10 19.63 2.40
CA GLY A 116 13.92 20.72 1.44
C GLY A 116 12.46 21.04 1.13
N HIS A 117 12.24 21.95 0.17
CA HIS A 117 10.88 22.33 -0.26
C HIS A 117 10.77 22.76 -1.73
N HIS A 118 9.61 22.59 -2.37
CA HIS A 118 9.38 23.05 -3.75
C HIS A 118 10.34 22.43 -4.79
N TRP A 119 10.70 21.15 -4.62
CA TRP A 119 11.51 20.45 -5.62
C TRP A 119 10.62 19.86 -6.71
N VAL A 120 11.14 19.84 -7.93
CA VAL A 120 10.61 19.01 -9.01
C VAL A 120 11.57 17.86 -9.25
N ILE A 121 11.13 16.62 -9.01
CA ILE A 121 11.89 15.40 -9.26
C ILE A 121 11.14 14.63 -10.33
N ARG A 122 11.62 14.69 -11.57
CA ARG A 122 10.88 14.20 -12.74
C ARG A 122 11.70 13.31 -13.66
N GLY A 123 11.11 12.23 -14.17
CA GLY A 123 11.69 11.51 -15.31
C GLY A 123 13.05 10.86 -15.00
N ASN A 124 13.35 10.59 -13.73
CA ASN A 124 14.60 9.97 -13.30
C ASN A 124 14.42 8.45 -13.17
N THR A 125 15.52 7.71 -13.33
CA THR A 125 15.61 6.30 -12.92
C THR A 125 16.41 6.23 -11.63
N ILE A 126 15.79 5.79 -10.54
CA ILE A 126 16.44 5.61 -9.24
C ILE A 126 16.45 4.11 -8.93
N ARG A 127 17.64 3.51 -8.79
CA ARG A 127 17.72 2.08 -8.51
C ARG A 127 18.89 1.66 -7.65
N HIS A 128 18.81 0.45 -7.10
CA HIS A 128 19.92 -0.15 -6.33
C HIS A 128 20.40 0.75 -5.19
N ALA A 129 19.45 1.33 -4.46
CA ALA A 129 19.71 1.97 -3.17
C ALA A 129 19.65 0.89 -2.08
N LYS A 130 20.59 0.91 -1.14
CA LYS A 130 20.65 -0.05 -0.04
C LYS A 130 19.41 -0.01 0.84
N SER A 131 18.81 1.16 0.99
CA SER A 131 17.57 1.38 1.73
C SER A 131 16.54 2.12 0.88
N LEU A 132 16.55 3.46 0.89
CA LEU A 132 15.52 4.29 0.27
C LEU A 132 15.94 4.83 -1.09
N GLY A 133 15.05 4.81 -2.08
CA GLY A 133 15.29 5.45 -3.38
C GLY A 133 15.29 6.97 -3.28
N ILE A 134 14.13 7.54 -2.92
CA ILE A 134 13.91 8.98 -2.77
C ILE A 134 13.54 9.31 -1.32
N ASP A 135 14.17 10.34 -0.77
CA ASP A 135 13.71 11.04 0.43
C ASP A 135 13.22 12.45 0.05
N CYS A 136 12.00 12.78 0.48
CA CYS A 136 11.38 14.08 0.22
C CYS A 136 10.84 14.75 1.50
N GLY A 137 11.29 14.35 2.68
CA GLY A 137 10.74 14.86 3.94
C GLY A 137 11.77 15.23 4.98
N TYR A 138 11.29 15.31 6.22
CA TYR A 138 12.13 15.55 7.38
C TYR A 138 13.10 14.39 7.63
N GLU A 139 14.41 14.66 7.50
CA GLU A 139 15.43 13.61 7.66
C GLU A 139 15.69 13.20 9.13
N GLY A 140 15.17 13.91 10.12
CA GLY A 140 15.43 13.63 11.55
C GLY A 140 16.23 14.72 12.26
N ALA A 141 16.34 14.63 13.59
CA ALA A 141 17.03 15.64 14.41
C ALA A 141 18.57 15.53 14.30
N PHE A 142 19.06 14.31 14.15
CA PHE A 142 20.48 14.03 13.93
C PHE A 142 20.84 14.31 12.47
N ASP A 143 21.89 15.10 12.23
CA ASP A 143 22.47 15.32 10.90
C ASP A 143 23.79 14.55 10.79
N ASN A 144 23.91 13.69 9.77
CA ASN A 144 25.10 12.89 9.54
C ASN A 144 26.08 13.51 8.53
N GLU A 145 25.84 14.73 8.04
CA GLU A 145 26.73 15.41 7.08
C GLU A 145 27.52 16.57 7.69
N GLY A 146 26.89 17.40 8.55
CA GLY A 146 27.55 18.62 9.01
C GLY A 146 27.00 19.23 10.31
N ASP A 147 26.28 18.44 11.11
CA ASP A 147 25.64 18.87 12.38
C ASP A 147 24.77 20.14 12.23
N GLN A 148 24.02 20.21 11.11
CA GLN A 148 23.14 21.34 10.80
C GLN A 148 21.81 21.25 11.55
N PRO A 149 21.28 22.39 12.01
CA PRO A 149 20.00 22.42 12.70
C PRO A 149 18.87 21.90 11.80
N ALA A 150 17.92 21.21 12.42
CA ALA A 150 16.68 20.81 11.77
C ALA A 150 15.89 22.03 11.27
N PRO A 151 15.45 22.06 10.00
CA PRO A 151 14.52 23.08 9.52
C PRO A 151 13.17 23.06 10.26
N ASP A 152 12.41 24.15 10.16
CA ASP A 152 11.03 24.18 10.65
C ASP A 152 10.19 23.14 9.89
N LEU A 153 9.51 22.25 10.62
CA LEU A 153 8.67 21.21 10.04
C LEU A 153 7.53 21.78 9.17
N LYS A 154 7.16 23.06 9.33
CA LYS A 154 6.14 23.72 8.51
C LYS A 154 6.63 24.11 7.11
N THR A 155 7.95 24.16 6.89
CA THR A 155 8.52 24.57 5.60
C THR A 155 8.75 23.42 4.65
N ILE A 156 8.67 22.17 5.12
CA ILE A 156 9.02 20.96 4.36
C ILE A 156 7.86 20.54 3.44
N GLY A 157 8.17 20.10 2.21
CA GLY A 157 7.19 19.62 1.24
C GLY A 157 7.07 20.49 -0.01
N TYR A 158 5.85 20.60 -0.54
CA TYR A 158 5.50 21.31 -1.78
C TYR A 158 6.22 20.73 -3.01
N HIS A 159 6.62 19.46 -2.93
CA HIS A 159 7.36 18.81 -4.00
C HIS A 159 6.43 18.30 -5.09
N LEU A 160 6.94 18.24 -6.31
CA LEU A 160 6.35 17.50 -7.42
C LEU A 160 7.29 16.34 -7.78
N ILE A 161 6.87 15.11 -7.51
CA ILE A 161 7.63 13.89 -7.78
C ILE A 161 6.85 13.08 -8.81
N GLU A 162 7.30 13.07 -10.06
CA GLU A 162 6.53 12.45 -11.14
C GLU A 162 7.30 11.80 -12.26
N HIS A 163 6.69 10.81 -12.92
CA HIS A 163 7.28 10.11 -14.07
C HIS A 163 8.66 9.49 -13.78
N ASN A 164 8.98 9.21 -12.52
CA ASN A 164 10.22 8.51 -12.16
C ASN A 164 10.01 7.00 -12.23
N THR A 165 11.07 6.27 -12.57
CA THR A 165 11.17 4.82 -12.39
C THR A 165 12.03 4.54 -11.16
N ILE A 166 11.44 3.97 -10.13
CA ILE A 166 12.11 3.66 -8.86
C ILE A 166 12.09 2.16 -8.68
N THR A 167 13.27 1.53 -8.68
CA THR A 167 13.34 0.07 -8.72
C THR A 167 14.47 -0.52 -7.91
N ASP A 168 14.29 -1.74 -7.42
CA ASP A 168 15.36 -2.53 -6.78
C ASP A 168 15.99 -1.83 -5.56
N CYS A 169 15.18 -1.06 -4.82
CA CYS A 169 15.57 -0.39 -3.58
C CYS A 169 15.36 -1.29 -2.36
N GLY A 170 16.35 -1.32 -1.47
CA GLY A 170 16.44 -2.31 -0.40
C GLY A 170 15.34 -2.28 0.63
N ALA A 171 14.80 -1.11 0.98
CA ALA A 171 13.77 -0.94 2.01
C ALA A 171 12.49 -0.26 1.48
N GLY A 172 12.62 0.74 0.61
CA GLY A 172 11.47 1.48 0.10
C GLY A 172 11.79 2.38 -1.08
N GLY A 173 10.75 2.77 -1.81
CA GLY A 173 10.86 3.62 -3.00
C GLY A 173 10.98 5.09 -2.62
N ILE A 174 9.90 5.67 -2.11
CA ILE A 174 9.81 7.09 -1.70
C ILE A 174 9.45 7.16 -0.22
N ALA A 175 10.26 7.86 0.57
CA ALA A 175 9.97 8.17 1.96
C ALA A 175 9.78 9.67 2.17
N GLY A 176 8.77 10.04 2.96
CA GLY A 176 8.46 11.42 3.30
C GLY A 176 7.98 11.54 4.74
N ALA A 177 8.30 12.65 5.40
CA ALA A 177 7.85 12.94 6.75
C ALA A 177 7.64 14.45 6.90
N TRP A 178 6.54 14.86 7.54
CA TRP A 178 6.13 16.26 7.70
C TRP A 178 5.98 17.03 6.38
N GLN A 179 5.43 16.36 5.36
CA GLN A 179 5.22 16.98 4.06
C GLN A 179 3.90 17.72 3.99
N ARG A 180 3.92 18.88 3.34
CA ARG A 180 2.73 19.66 2.98
C ARG A 180 2.61 19.75 1.47
N GLU A 181 1.42 19.63 0.91
CA GLU A 181 1.14 19.91 -0.51
C GLU A 181 2.08 19.20 -1.50
N THR A 182 2.67 18.07 -1.09
CA THR A 182 3.51 17.26 -1.97
C THR A 182 2.62 16.44 -2.89
N ILE A 183 2.95 16.45 -4.18
CA ILE A 183 2.31 15.67 -5.23
C ILE A 183 3.28 14.57 -5.67
N ILE A 184 2.87 13.31 -5.51
CA ILE A 184 3.60 12.13 -5.98
C ILE A 184 2.74 11.44 -7.03
N ARG A 185 3.09 11.56 -8.31
CA ARG A 185 2.21 11.07 -9.38
C ARG A 185 2.90 10.42 -10.55
N TYR A 186 2.23 9.47 -11.20
CA TYR A 186 2.69 8.85 -12.45
C TYR A 186 4.10 8.24 -12.36
N ASN A 187 4.53 7.81 -11.18
CA ASN A 187 5.79 7.09 -11.00
C ASN A 187 5.55 5.58 -11.18
N ARG A 188 6.59 4.86 -11.61
CA ARG A 188 6.66 3.40 -11.57
C ARG A 188 7.53 2.98 -10.40
N ILE A 189 6.98 2.18 -9.49
CA ILE A 189 7.64 1.75 -8.25
C ILE A 189 7.62 0.21 -8.21
N ASP A 190 8.78 -0.38 -8.47
CA ASP A 190 8.91 -1.81 -8.77
C ASP A 190 10.00 -2.44 -7.88
N ARG A 191 9.80 -3.68 -7.41
CA ARG A 191 10.82 -4.43 -6.63
C ARG A 191 11.44 -3.64 -5.47
N THR A 192 10.63 -2.87 -4.74
CA THR A 192 11.07 -2.22 -3.49
C THR A 192 10.99 -3.17 -2.31
N ASN A 193 11.78 -2.88 -1.28
CA ASN A 193 12.07 -3.78 -0.16
C ASN A 193 12.76 -5.09 -0.57
N ASN A 194 13.50 -5.12 -1.69
CA ASN A 194 14.11 -6.33 -2.24
C ASN A 194 15.22 -6.96 -1.36
N LEU A 195 15.64 -6.29 -0.28
CA LEU A 195 16.58 -6.83 0.70
C LEU A 195 15.90 -7.40 1.95
N GLY A 196 14.56 -7.33 2.01
CA GLY A 196 13.74 -7.99 3.05
C GLY A 196 13.80 -7.32 4.41
N PHE A 197 13.79 -5.98 4.48
CA PHE A 197 13.69 -5.29 5.76
C PHE A 197 12.30 -5.56 6.38
N THR A 198 12.28 -5.80 7.69
CA THR A 198 11.05 -6.11 8.45
C THR A 198 10.69 -5.03 9.48
N ALA A 199 11.55 -4.02 9.65
CA ALA A 199 11.27 -2.89 10.52
C ALA A 199 10.17 -2.00 9.91
N PRO A 200 9.35 -1.32 10.73
CA PRO A 200 8.15 -0.63 10.27
C PRO A 200 8.46 0.72 9.60
N GLU A 201 9.36 0.75 8.61
CA GLU A 201 9.68 1.91 7.77
C GLU A 201 9.86 1.53 6.30
N THR A 202 9.36 0.36 5.89
CA THR A 202 9.39 -0.12 4.51
C THR A 202 8.12 0.26 3.77
N GLY A 203 8.22 0.55 2.48
CA GLY A 203 7.06 0.87 1.65
C GLY A 203 7.46 1.30 0.24
N GLY A 204 6.62 1.01 -0.75
CA GLY A 204 6.79 1.58 -2.09
C GLY A 204 6.80 3.11 -2.00
N ILE A 205 5.75 3.66 -1.37
CA ILE A 205 5.70 5.01 -0.82
C ILE A 205 5.34 4.89 0.67
N LYS A 206 6.17 5.45 1.55
CA LYS A 206 5.82 5.63 2.97
C LYS A 206 5.88 7.10 3.36
N VAL A 207 4.80 7.65 3.90
CA VAL A 207 4.72 9.06 4.29
C VAL A 207 4.18 9.25 5.71
N HIS A 208 4.82 10.15 6.45
CA HIS A 208 4.43 10.58 7.80
C HIS A 208 3.98 12.04 7.80
N PHE A 209 2.92 12.35 8.54
CA PHE A 209 2.37 13.71 8.66
C PHE A 209 2.14 14.33 7.28
N PHE A 210 1.39 13.62 6.44
CA PHE A 210 1.17 13.95 5.03
C PHE A 210 -0.07 14.84 4.89
N TYR A 211 0.14 16.14 4.70
CA TYR A 211 -0.91 17.15 4.74
C TYR A 211 -1.16 17.76 3.36
N ASP A 212 -2.43 17.87 2.98
CA ASP A 212 -2.88 18.46 1.71
C ASP A 212 -2.19 17.81 0.49
N GLY A 213 -1.78 16.54 0.65
CA GLY A 213 -0.93 15.85 -0.30
C GLY A 213 -1.71 14.97 -1.26
N LEU A 214 -1.10 14.67 -2.41
CA LEU A 214 -1.70 13.88 -3.48
C LEU A 214 -0.77 12.74 -3.89
N ILE A 215 -1.28 11.50 -3.85
CA ILE A 215 -0.63 10.32 -4.43
C ILE A 215 -1.51 9.82 -5.58
N GLU A 216 -1.08 10.07 -6.82
CA GLU A 216 -1.96 9.93 -8.00
C GLU A 216 -1.36 9.13 -9.15
N GLY A 217 -2.07 8.14 -9.68
CA GLY A 217 -1.68 7.54 -10.96
C GLY A 217 -0.35 6.78 -10.96
N ASN A 218 0.17 6.39 -9.80
CA ASN A 218 1.41 5.62 -9.71
C ASN A 218 1.14 4.13 -9.96
N ILE A 219 2.14 3.42 -10.48
CA ILE A 219 2.10 1.99 -10.75
C ILE A 219 3.04 1.29 -9.79
N PHE A 220 2.53 0.33 -9.02
CA PHE A 220 3.27 -0.46 -8.03
C PHE A 220 3.28 -1.93 -8.40
N CYS A 221 4.47 -2.53 -8.48
CA CYS A 221 4.61 -3.93 -8.84
C CYS A 221 5.71 -4.63 -8.02
N HIS A 222 5.48 -5.88 -7.64
CA HIS A 222 6.52 -6.76 -7.05
C HIS A 222 7.21 -6.20 -5.81
N ASN A 223 6.47 -5.42 -5.02
CA ASN A 223 7.02 -4.80 -3.83
C ASN A 223 6.94 -5.77 -2.65
N GLU A 224 8.05 -6.04 -1.99
CA GLU A 224 8.17 -6.93 -0.82
C GLU A 224 7.70 -6.23 0.48
N CYS A 225 6.83 -5.24 0.36
CA CYS A 225 6.29 -4.39 1.41
C CYS A 225 4.90 -3.88 1.00
N SER A 226 4.29 -3.01 1.81
CA SER A 226 3.06 -2.33 1.39
C SER A 226 3.35 -1.34 0.27
N ALA A 227 2.48 -1.26 -0.75
CA ALA A 227 2.72 -0.33 -1.86
C ALA A 227 2.65 1.14 -1.40
N ILE A 228 1.59 1.50 -0.69
CA ILE A 228 1.40 2.85 -0.12
C ILE A 228 1.17 2.71 1.38
N TRP A 229 1.89 3.47 2.20
CA TRP A 229 1.71 3.53 3.65
C TRP A 229 1.68 4.98 4.14
N LEU A 230 0.54 5.42 4.66
CA LEU A 230 0.37 6.71 5.35
C LEU A 230 0.42 6.44 6.86
N ASP A 231 1.47 6.89 7.53
CA ASP A 231 1.76 6.65 8.95
C ASP A 231 2.71 7.72 9.44
N ASN A 232 2.53 8.44 10.54
CA ASN A 232 1.34 8.69 11.34
C ASN A 232 0.82 10.07 10.90
N GLN A 233 -0.49 10.28 10.97
CA GLN A 233 -1.20 11.48 10.53
C GLN A 233 -1.21 11.73 9.03
N TRP A 234 -2.40 12.11 8.58
CA TRP A 234 -2.68 12.73 7.31
C TRP A 234 -3.80 13.73 7.53
N TYR A 235 -3.87 14.76 6.70
CA TYR A 235 -4.95 15.73 6.75
C TYR A 235 -5.27 16.19 5.34
N ASN A 236 -6.54 16.15 4.96
CA ASN A 236 -7.00 16.58 3.63
C ASN A 236 -6.17 15.98 2.47
N SER A 237 -5.74 14.72 2.63
CA SER A 237 -4.88 14.04 1.65
C SER A 237 -5.67 13.10 0.75
N ARG A 238 -5.14 12.84 -0.43
CA ARG A 238 -5.82 12.01 -1.45
C ARG A 238 -4.89 10.97 -2.06
N VAL A 239 -5.37 9.73 -2.14
CA VAL A 239 -4.73 8.61 -2.84
C VAL A 239 -5.66 8.17 -3.96
N THR A 240 -5.30 8.45 -5.22
CA THR A 240 -6.24 8.28 -6.33
C THR A 240 -5.63 7.71 -7.60
N ARG A 241 -6.40 6.89 -8.33
CA ARG A 241 -6.01 6.35 -9.65
C ARG A 241 -4.70 5.56 -9.68
N ASN A 242 -4.22 5.07 -8.53
CA ASN A 242 -3.02 4.23 -8.49
C ASN A 242 -3.39 2.79 -8.90
N VAL A 243 -2.42 2.10 -9.49
CA VAL A 243 -2.53 0.69 -9.82
C VAL A 243 -1.51 -0.09 -9.00
N ILE A 244 -1.99 -1.03 -8.20
CA ILE A 244 -1.17 -1.81 -7.28
C ILE A 244 -1.36 -3.29 -7.59
N MET A 245 -0.24 -3.97 -7.86
CA MET A 245 -0.19 -5.36 -8.32
C MET A 245 0.87 -6.12 -7.54
N GLY A 246 0.50 -7.24 -6.92
CA GLY A 246 1.51 -8.17 -6.39
C GLY A 246 2.32 -7.58 -5.23
N SER A 247 1.74 -6.69 -4.42
CA SER A 247 2.39 -6.25 -3.20
C SER A 247 2.38 -7.39 -2.19
N ARG A 248 3.55 -7.74 -1.65
CA ARG A 248 3.63 -8.75 -0.59
C ARG A 248 2.85 -8.32 0.65
N GLY A 249 3.00 -7.06 1.05
CA GLY A 249 2.27 -6.45 2.15
C GLY A 249 0.84 -6.05 1.76
N HIS A 250 0.36 -4.93 2.30
CA HIS A 250 -0.93 -4.37 1.94
C HIS A 250 -0.83 -3.59 0.63
N GLY A 251 -1.93 -3.42 -0.10
CA GLY A 251 -1.95 -2.48 -1.22
C GLY A 251 -1.83 -1.04 -0.72
N ILE A 252 -2.83 -0.60 0.04
CA ILE A 252 -2.83 0.72 0.68
C ILE A 252 -3.00 0.53 2.18
N PHE A 253 -2.08 1.10 2.95
CA PHE A 253 -2.07 1.05 4.40
C PHE A 253 -2.21 2.46 4.99
N VAL A 254 -3.22 2.67 5.82
CA VAL A 254 -3.48 3.93 6.50
C VAL A 254 -3.45 3.68 8.01
N GLU A 255 -2.43 4.20 8.69
CA GLU A 255 -2.11 3.91 10.09
C GLU A 255 -2.09 5.15 10.98
N LEU A 256 -2.82 5.06 12.10
CA LEU A 256 -2.70 5.98 13.24
C LEU A 256 -2.91 7.43 12.82
N GLY A 257 -4.15 7.90 12.83
CA GLY A 257 -4.43 9.27 12.38
C GLY A 257 -5.89 9.61 12.26
N SER A 258 -6.20 10.91 12.28
CA SER A 258 -7.51 11.44 11.94
C SER A 258 -7.32 12.78 11.22
N GLY A 259 -8.13 13.05 10.19
CA GLY A 259 -7.93 14.28 9.42
C GLY A 259 -8.51 14.34 8.01
N GLY A 260 -9.27 13.32 7.60
CA GLY A 260 -9.75 13.25 6.22
C GLY A 260 -8.69 12.68 5.29
N CYS A 261 -8.95 11.49 4.77
CA CYS A 261 -8.21 10.94 3.62
C CYS A 261 -9.22 10.40 2.63
N LEU A 262 -9.10 10.82 1.38
CA LEU A 262 -9.89 10.28 0.27
C LEU A 262 -9.05 9.27 -0.49
N VAL A 263 -9.47 8.01 -0.48
CA VAL A 263 -8.84 6.92 -1.24
C VAL A 263 -9.82 6.50 -2.32
N ASP A 264 -9.59 6.96 -3.54
CA ASP A 264 -10.57 6.82 -4.62
C ASP A 264 -10.03 6.37 -5.96
N ASN A 265 -10.85 5.65 -6.73
CA ASN A 265 -10.50 5.22 -8.08
C ASN A 265 -9.20 4.39 -8.15
N ASN A 266 -8.75 3.73 -7.08
CA ASN A 266 -7.54 2.90 -7.14
C ASN A 266 -7.90 1.47 -7.57
N ILE A 267 -6.94 0.81 -8.21
CA ILE A 267 -6.99 -0.62 -8.50
C ILE A 267 -5.97 -1.29 -7.59
N VAL A 268 -6.44 -2.20 -6.75
CA VAL A 268 -5.58 -2.98 -5.86
C VAL A 268 -5.84 -4.46 -6.08
N ALA A 269 -4.83 -5.15 -6.60
CA ALA A 269 -4.98 -6.54 -6.95
C ALA A 269 -3.78 -7.42 -6.57
N PHE A 270 -4.09 -8.68 -6.28
CA PHE A 270 -3.11 -9.75 -6.06
C PHE A 270 -2.10 -9.46 -4.95
N THR A 271 -2.51 -8.81 -3.85
CA THR A 271 -1.64 -8.79 -2.66
C THR A 271 -1.33 -10.22 -2.22
N GLU A 272 -0.10 -10.50 -1.80
CA GLU A 272 0.33 -11.87 -1.52
C GLU A 272 0.05 -12.29 -0.07
N VAL A 273 0.28 -11.41 0.90
CA VAL A 273 0.07 -11.69 2.34
C VAL A 273 -0.90 -10.70 2.97
N GLY A 274 -0.88 -9.43 2.56
CA GLY A 274 -1.74 -8.39 3.13
C GLY A 274 -3.11 -8.26 2.47
N GLU A 275 -3.89 -7.33 2.99
CA GLU A 275 -5.16 -6.88 2.42
C GLU A 275 -4.98 -5.94 1.23
N GLY A 276 -6.04 -5.79 0.44
CA GLY A 276 -6.09 -4.74 -0.58
C GLY A 276 -5.91 -3.35 0.06
N ILE A 277 -6.82 -2.98 0.96
CA ILE A 277 -6.70 -1.76 1.76
C ILE A 277 -6.82 -2.10 3.24
N TYR A 278 -5.82 -1.72 4.02
CA TYR A 278 -5.77 -1.93 5.46
C TYR A 278 -5.78 -0.60 6.21
N LEU A 279 -6.66 -0.49 7.21
CA LEU A 279 -6.74 0.63 8.13
C LEU A 279 -6.58 0.12 9.55
N HIS A 280 -5.74 0.79 10.34
CA HIS A 280 -5.82 0.63 11.78
C HIS A 280 -5.50 1.89 12.55
N ASP A 281 -6.16 2.05 13.70
CA ASP A 281 -6.03 3.26 14.51
C ASP A 281 -6.33 4.54 13.68
N ALA A 282 -7.14 4.41 12.63
CA ALA A 282 -7.35 5.40 11.57
C ALA A 282 -8.83 5.83 11.51
N ALA A 283 -9.06 7.13 11.51
CA ALA A 283 -10.39 7.72 11.50
C ALA A 283 -10.58 8.77 10.39
N GLY A 284 -11.81 8.89 9.91
CA GLY A 284 -12.17 9.88 8.89
C GLY A 284 -11.66 9.56 7.48
N VAL A 285 -11.46 8.29 7.15
CA VAL A 285 -11.03 7.85 5.82
C VAL A 285 -12.25 7.47 4.97
N THR A 286 -12.32 8.00 3.74
CA THR A 286 -13.34 7.62 2.76
C THR A 286 -12.69 6.81 1.64
N LEU A 287 -13.07 5.54 1.54
CA LEU A 287 -12.69 4.61 0.48
C LEU A 287 -13.83 4.57 -0.54
N THR A 288 -13.62 5.07 -1.75
CA THR A 288 -14.70 5.10 -2.75
C THR A 288 -14.27 4.80 -4.17
N HIS A 289 -15.13 4.18 -4.98
CA HIS A 289 -14.82 3.92 -6.38
C HIS A 289 -13.53 3.10 -6.61
N ASN A 290 -13.08 2.31 -5.64
CA ASN A 290 -11.92 1.44 -5.82
C ASN A 290 -12.33 0.09 -6.40
N LEU A 291 -11.41 -0.57 -7.09
CA LEU A 291 -11.48 -1.98 -7.48
C LEU A 291 -10.51 -2.78 -6.61
N LEU A 292 -11.06 -3.69 -5.81
CA LEU A 292 -10.31 -4.57 -4.91
C LEU A 292 -10.41 -6.00 -5.44
N TYR A 293 -9.34 -6.52 -6.02
CA TYR A 293 -9.41 -7.71 -6.85
C TYR A 293 -8.42 -8.80 -6.44
N ALA A 294 -8.92 -9.98 -6.04
CA ALA A 294 -8.11 -11.17 -5.82
C ALA A 294 -6.93 -10.98 -4.85
N ASN A 295 -7.13 -10.16 -3.82
CA ASN A 295 -6.17 -9.98 -2.74
C ASN A 295 -6.17 -11.20 -1.80
N SER A 296 -5.02 -11.58 -1.25
CA SER A 296 -4.87 -12.80 -0.43
C SER A 296 -5.60 -12.77 0.90
N HIS A 297 -6.03 -11.60 1.37
CA HIS A 297 -6.84 -11.46 2.58
C HIS A 297 -8.14 -10.72 2.29
N TYR A 298 -8.54 -9.73 3.11
CA TYR A 298 -9.72 -8.93 2.81
C TYR A 298 -9.45 -7.91 1.71
N GLY A 299 -10.48 -7.54 0.94
CA GLY A 299 -10.39 -6.37 0.05
C GLY A 299 -10.21 -5.08 0.84
N VAL A 300 -10.96 -4.94 1.93
CA VAL A 300 -10.78 -3.88 2.93
C VAL A 300 -10.83 -4.48 4.34
N TYR A 301 -9.85 -4.14 5.18
CA TYR A 301 -9.85 -4.50 6.60
C TYR A 301 -9.59 -3.30 7.48
N MET A 302 -10.40 -3.14 8.52
CA MET A 302 -10.27 -2.06 9.49
C MET A 302 -10.30 -2.60 10.92
N ARG A 303 -9.43 -2.09 11.80
CA ARG A 303 -9.47 -2.41 13.24
C ARG A 303 -8.73 -1.39 14.11
N THR A 304 -9.10 -1.28 15.37
CA THR A 304 -8.29 -0.56 16.37
C THR A 304 -7.37 -1.55 17.06
N VAL A 305 -6.07 -1.30 16.97
CA VAL A 305 -5.03 -2.20 17.51
C VAL A 305 -4.33 -1.62 18.72
N SER A 306 -4.45 -0.33 18.98
CA SER A 306 -3.77 0.30 20.12
C SER A 306 -4.63 1.36 20.82
N GLU A 307 -4.13 1.83 21.96
CA GLU A 307 -4.62 3.03 22.64
C GLU A 307 -3.62 4.20 22.46
N ARG A 308 -2.83 4.19 21.38
CA ARG A 308 -1.83 5.22 21.12
C ARG A 308 -2.51 6.59 20.99
N PRO A 309 -1.97 7.65 21.60
CA PRO A 309 -2.48 8.98 21.37
C PRO A 309 -2.18 9.39 19.92
N THR A 310 -3.18 9.96 19.26
CA THR A 310 -3.10 10.49 17.90
C THR A 310 -3.50 11.97 17.91
N GLY A 311 -2.96 12.77 17.01
CA GLY A 311 -3.42 14.15 16.84
C GLY A 311 -4.69 14.16 15.99
N ASN A 312 -5.60 15.11 16.25
CA ASN A 312 -6.64 15.45 15.30
C ASN A 312 -6.27 16.67 14.46
N GLU A 313 -7.17 17.07 13.57
CA GLU A 313 -7.01 18.22 12.67
C GLU A 313 -6.66 19.54 13.37
N LYS A 314 -7.00 19.69 14.66
CA LYS A 314 -6.71 20.89 15.47
C LYS A 314 -5.40 20.75 16.26
N GLY A 315 -4.66 19.68 16.05
CA GLY A 315 -3.46 19.33 16.81
C GLY A 315 -3.74 18.89 18.25
N ILE A 316 -5.01 18.64 18.60
CA ILE A 316 -5.39 18.16 19.93
C ILE A 316 -5.11 16.66 19.99
N ARG A 317 -4.47 16.20 21.06
CA ARG A 317 -4.22 14.78 21.27
C ARG A 317 -5.48 14.09 21.76
N GLU A 318 -5.86 13.03 21.06
CA GLU A 318 -6.97 12.14 21.40
C GLU A 318 -6.52 10.68 21.31
N ARG A 319 -7.34 9.75 21.81
CA ARG A 319 -7.06 8.32 21.68
C ARG A 319 -7.27 7.90 20.22
N SER A 320 -6.41 7.03 19.70
CA SER A 320 -6.66 6.35 18.42
C SER A 320 -7.95 5.52 18.44
N THR A 321 -8.73 5.63 17.37
CA THR A 321 -9.95 4.85 17.13
C THR A 321 -10.00 4.43 15.68
N THR A 322 -10.97 3.60 15.32
CA THR A 322 -11.32 3.30 13.93
C THR A 322 -12.74 3.76 13.69
N SER A 323 -12.92 5.08 13.60
CA SER A 323 -14.22 5.75 13.56
C SER A 323 -14.38 6.64 12.34
N ASN A 324 -15.62 6.97 11.99
CA ASN A 324 -15.95 7.93 10.91
C ASN A 324 -15.41 7.51 9.53
N ASN A 325 -15.14 6.22 9.32
CA ASN A 325 -14.67 5.71 8.04
C ASN A 325 -15.84 5.34 7.13
N LYS A 326 -15.67 5.53 5.82
CA LYS A 326 -16.71 5.28 4.82
C LYS A 326 -16.16 4.37 3.73
N VAL A 327 -16.90 3.33 3.37
CA VAL A 327 -16.61 2.42 2.24
C VAL A 327 -17.78 2.50 1.28
N LEU A 328 -17.64 3.28 0.20
CA LEU A 328 -18.77 3.66 -0.66
C LEU A 328 -18.48 3.38 -2.12
N ASN A 329 -19.45 2.82 -2.87
CA ASN A 329 -19.33 2.73 -4.33
C ASN A 329 -18.09 1.95 -4.79
N ASN A 330 -17.59 0.95 -4.06
CA ASN A 330 -16.44 0.15 -4.48
C ASN A 330 -16.89 -1.14 -5.15
N ILE A 331 -16.00 -1.74 -5.95
CA ILE A 331 -16.15 -3.11 -6.45
C ILE A 331 -15.14 -4.00 -5.75
N PHE A 332 -15.63 -5.11 -5.21
CA PHE A 332 -14.83 -6.19 -4.65
C PHE A 332 -14.99 -7.42 -5.53
N ILE A 333 -13.89 -8.00 -5.97
CA ILE A 333 -13.89 -9.24 -6.77
C ILE A 333 -12.93 -10.23 -6.11
N ASP A 334 -13.44 -11.39 -5.68
CA ASP A 334 -12.63 -12.55 -5.27
C ASP A 334 -11.53 -12.31 -4.22
N ASN A 335 -11.73 -11.37 -3.29
CA ASN A 335 -10.79 -11.20 -2.19
C ASN A 335 -10.89 -12.41 -1.23
N TYR A 336 -9.76 -13.06 -1.00
CA TYR A 336 -9.70 -14.44 -0.52
C TYR A 336 -10.33 -14.64 0.87
N ARG A 337 -10.01 -13.78 1.84
CA ARG A 337 -10.60 -13.89 3.20
C ARG A 337 -12.05 -13.43 3.24
N GLY A 338 -12.41 -12.51 2.35
CA GLY A 338 -13.71 -11.87 2.26
C GLY A 338 -13.60 -10.47 1.64
N PRO A 339 -14.72 -9.84 1.26
CA PRO A 339 -14.68 -8.51 0.68
C PRO A 339 -14.27 -7.44 1.70
N LEU A 340 -14.86 -7.49 2.90
CA LEU A 340 -14.81 -6.39 3.86
C LEU A 340 -14.82 -6.91 5.29
N SER A 341 -14.02 -6.28 6.15
CA SER A 341 -14.12 -6.43 7.60
C SER A 341 -13.97 -5.08 8.29
N MET A 342 -14.98 -4.69 9.08
CA MET A 342 -14.98 -3.41 9.82
C MET A 342 -15.32 -3.62 11.29
N PRO A 343 -14.85 -2.73 12.19
CA PRO A 343 -15.17 -2.80 13.60
C PRO A 343 -16.67 -2.69 13.88
N LEU A 344 -17.14 -3.46 14.86
CA LEU A 344 -18.45 -3.27 15.47
C LEU A 344 -18.50 -1.91 16.19
N GLU A 345 -19.64 -1.22 16.09
CA GLU A 345 -19.90 0.05 16.75
C GLU A 345 -19.69 -0.05 18.27
N THR A 346 -18.77 0.76 18.80
CA THR A 346 -18.51 0.92 20.24
C THR A 346 -18.10 2.36 20.54
N GLU A 347 -18.43 2.84 21.74
CA GLU A 347 -18.01 4.16 22.19
C GLU A 347 -16.48 4.30 22.26
N LYS A 348 -15.77 3.23 22.63
CA LYS A 348 -14.33 3.27 22.91
C LYS A 348 -13.46 3.08 21.68
N TRP A 349 -13.84 2.19 20.76
CA TRP A 349 -12.88 1.63 19.80
C TRP A 349 -13.17 1.99 18.34
N GLY A 350 -14.42 2.24 17.99
CA GLY A 350 -14.80 2.52 16.61
C GLY A 350 -16.29 2.79 16.51
N SER A 351 -16.66 3.89 15.90
CA SER A 351 -18.03 4.38 15.82
C SER A 351 -18.27 5.17 14.55
N ASN A 352 -19.54 5.29 14.15
CA ASN A 352 -19.97 6.07 13.00
C ASN A 352 -19.26 5.66 11.69
N ASN A 353 -19.00 4.37 11.52
CA ASN A 353 -18.49 3.86 10.26
C ASN A 353 -19.65 3.52 9.31
N LEU A 354 -19.42 3.61 8.01
CA LEU A 354 -20.43 3.36 6.98
C LEU A 354 -19.84 2.49 5.86
N SER A 355 -20.63 1.53 5.36
CA SER A 355 -20.31 0.76 4.17
C SER A 355 -21.56 0.57 3.36
N ASP A 356 -21.72 1.29 2.25
CA ASP A 356 -22.95 1.24 1.47
C ASP A 356 -22.66 1.38 -0.02
N TYR A 357 -23.61 0.97 -0.86
CA TYR A 357 -23.49 1.05 -2.32
C TYR A 357 -22.25 0.33 -2.89
N ASN A 358 -21.75 -0.72 -2.24
CA ASN A 358 -20.65 -1.53 -2.76
C ASN A 358 -21.16 -2.73 -3.55
N LEU A 359 -20.39 -3.16 -4.54
CA LEU A 359 -20.69 -4.35 -5.31
C LEU A 359 -19.69 -5.46 -4.95
N PHE A 360 -20.21 -6.55 -4.39
CA PHE A 360 -19.44 -7.70 -3.93
C PHE A 360 -19.61 -8.86 -4.91
N VAL A 361 -18.68 -8.95 -5.85
CA VAL A 361 -18.66 -9.93 -6.93
C VAL A 361 -17.81 -11.12 -6.49
N ASN A 362 -18.31 -12.34 -6.66
CA ASN A 362 -17.47 -13.52 -6.68
C ASN A 362 -17.45 -14.11 -8.09
N GLY A 363 -16.25 -14.28 -8.61
CA GLY A 363 -15.87 -14.65 -9.98
C GLY A 363 -14.82 -15.78 -10.01
N ALA A 364 -14.97 -16.79 -9.15
CA ALA A 364 -14.71 -18.19 -9.53
C ALA A 364 -13.28 -18.69 -9.87
N GLN A 365 -12.22 -18.27 -9.18
CA GLN A 365 -10.94 -19.03 -9.23
C GLN A 365 -10.22 -19.25 -7.91
N TRP A 366 -10.37 -18.37 -6.92
CA TRP A 366 -9.45 -18.33 -5.77
C TRP A 366 -10.08 -18.71 -4.42
N GLN A 367 -11.32 -19.20 -4.41
CA GLN A 367 -11.94 -19.67 -3.18
C GLN A 367 -11.53 -21.11 -2.87
N TRP A 368 -11.28 -21.39 -1.59
CA TRP A 368 -11.18 -22.77 -1.12
C TRP A 368 -12.53 -23.47 -1.25
N GLU A 369 -12.50 -24.74 -1.64
CA GLU A 369 -13.67 -25.61 -1.56
C GLU A 369 -14.26 -25.56 -0.14
N GLY A 370 -15.52 -25.15 -0.04
CA GLY A 370 -16.29 -25.15 1.21
C GLY A 370 -16.41 -23.82 1.95
N LEU A 371 -15.76 -22.72 1.52
CA LEU A 371 -16.03 -21.39 2.06
C LEU A 371 -17.26 -20.77 1.38
N ALA A 372 -18.12 -20.11 2.17
CA ALA A 372 -19.26 -19.39 1.60
C ALA A 372 -18.81 -18.08 0.93
N PHE A 373 -19.46 -17.75 -0.18
CA PHE A 373 -19.26 -16.51 -0.92
C PHE A 373 -19.52 -15.26 -0.07
N ASN A 374 -18.74 -14.19 -0.28
CA ASN A 374 -18.95 -12.87 0.34
C ASN A 374 -19.14 -12.91 1.87
N GLN A 375 -18.21 -13.55 2.58
CA GLN A 375 -18.21 -13.54 4.04
C GLN A 375 -17.57 -12.26 4.59
N PHE A 376 -18.34 -11.50 5.36
CA PHE A 376 -17.93 -10.23 5.96
C PHE A 376 -17.35 -10.47 7.36
N GLY A 377 -16.24 -9.81 7.67
CA GLY A 377 -15.63 -9.87 8.99
C GLY A 377 -16.14 -8.77 9.92
N LEU A 378 -16.20 -9.08 11.21
CA LEU A 378 -16.26 -8.07 12.26
C LEU A 378 -14.83 -7.83 12.74
N GLY A 379 -14.29 -6.65 12.42
CA GLY A 379 -12.93 -6.25 12.79
C GLY A 379 -12.69 -6.52 14.27
N SER A 380 -11.79 -7.44 14.58
CA SER A 380 -11.45 -7.73 15.97
C SER A 380 -10.62 -6.56 16.46
N HIS A 381 -11.11 -5.90 17.51
CA HIS A 381 -10.41 -4.80 18.17
C HIS A 381 -9.18 -5.31 18.94
N ASP A 382 -8.34 -6.13 18.31
CA ASP A 382 -7.29 -6.94 18.91
C ASP A 382 -7.81 -7.83 20.05
N GLY A 383 -8.96 -8.48 19.80
CA GLY A 383 -9.63 -9.31 20.82
C GLY A 383 -10.26 -8.55 21.99
N ARG A 384 -10.26 -7.20 21.97
CA ARG A 384 -10.80 -6.39 23.08
C ARG A 384 -12.32 -6.41 23.21
N ILE A 385 -13.03 -6.86 22.19
CA ILE A 385 -14.47 -7.16 22.30
C ILE A 385 -14.61 -8.66 22.56
N PRO A 386 -15.21 -9.07 23.69
CA PRO A 386 -15.46 -10.48 23.99
C PRO A 386 -16.31 -11.14 22.90
N LYS A 387 -15.96 -12.36 22.53
CA LYS A 387 -16.67 -13.13 21.48
C LYS A 387 -18.18 -13.23 21.77
N ASP A 388 -18.57 -13.52 23.01
CA ASP A 388 -19.99 -13.60 23.42
C ASP A 388 -20.77 -12.30 23.20
N THR A 389 -20.08 -11.14 23.26
CA THR A 389 -20.69 -9.85 22.93
C THR A 389 -21.05 -9.78 21.45
N LEU A 390 -20.20 -10.32 20.57
CA LEU A 390 -20.48 -10.40 19.12
C LEU A 390 -21.67 -11.33 18.84
N ALA A 391 -21.70 -12.52 19.46
CA ALA A 391 -22.79 -13.47 19.30
C ALA A 391 -24.13 -12.89 19.78
N GLN A 392 -24.13 -12.22 20.94
CA GLN A 392 -25.33 -11.58 21.48
C GLN A 392 -25.80 -10.41 20.61
N ALA A 393 -24.87 -9.64 20.04
CA ALA A 393 -25.21 -8.56 19.11
C ALA A 393 -25.89 -9.10 17.86
N LEU A 394 -25.35 -10.15 17.23
CA LEU A 394 -25.97 -10.81 16.08
C LEU A 394 -27.35 -11.37 16.45
N LYS A 395 -27.47 -12.12 17.56
CA LYS A 395 -28.75 -12.67 18.03
C LYS A 395 -29.81 -11.58 18.21
N THR A 396 -29.42 -10.45 18.80
CA THR A 396 -30.31 -9.28 19.01
C THR A 396 -30.75 -8.69 17.68
N ALA A 397 -29.84 -8.57 16.71
CA ALA A 397 -30.16 -8.07 15.37
C ALA A 397 -31.12 -9.02 14.62
N LEU A 398 -30.91 -10.33 14.69
CA LEU A 398 -31.80 -11.31 14.07
C LEU A 398 -33.22 -11.26 14.65
N VAL A 399 -33.35 -11.19 15.98
CA VAL A 399 -34.65 -11.05 16.65
C VAL A 399 -35.35 -9.75 16.26
N LYS A 400 -34.63 -8.62 16.27
CA LYS A 400 -35.17 -7.31 15.90
C LYS A 400 -35.72 -7.28 14.47
N ASN A 401 -35.12 -8.06 13.56
CA ASN A 401 -35.53 -8.13 12.15
C ASN A 401 -36.49 -9.30 11.86
N ASN A 402 -37.03 -9.98 12.88
CA ASN A 402 -37.89 -11.16 12.73
C ASN A 402 -37.28 -12.25 11.83
N TYR A 403 -35.96 -12.46 11.93
CA TYR A 403 -35.28 -13.47 11.13
C TYR A 403 -35.73 -14.89 11.54
N PRO A 404 -35.96 -15.82 10.60
CA PRO A 404 -36.45 -17.15 10.96
C PRO A 404 -35.47 -17.92 11.84
N VAL A 405 -35.96 -18.44 12.96
CA VAL A 405 -35.13 -19.10 14.00
C VAL A 405 -34.42 -20.34 13.46
N GLU A 406 -35.06 -21.06 12.54
CA GLU A 406 -34.50 -22.22 11.85
C GLU A 406 -33.30 -21.90 10.95
N LYS A 407 -33.09 -20.62 10.61
CA LYS A 407 -31.94 -20.12 9.84
C LYS A 407 -30.84 -19.52 10.73
N TYR A 408 -31.01 -19.56 12.05
CA TYR A 408 -29.98 -19.04 12.95
C TYR A 408 -28.70 -19.89 12.83
N PRO A 409 -27.51 -19.26 12.92
CA PRO A 409 -26.30 -20.05 13.05
C PRO A 409 -26.29 -20.79 14.38
N ASN A 410 -25.51 -21.86 14.47
CA ASN A 410 -25.07 -22.36 15.77
C ASN A 410 -24.12 -21.30 16.35
N PHE A 411 -24.58 -20.57 17.37
CA PHE A 411 -23.82 -19.45 17.94
C PHE A 411 -22.52 -19.87 18.61
N GLU A 412 -22.42 -21.08 19.16
CA GLU A 412 -21.20 -21.58 19.78
C GLU A 412 -20.10 -21.78 18.73
N LEU A 413 -20.43 -22.48 17.64
CA LEU A 413 -19.52 -22.68 16.50
C LEU A 413 -19.23 -21.37 15.75
N TRP A 414 -20.25 -20.53 15.56
CA TRP A 414 -20.09 -19.24 14.89
C TRP A 414 -19.13 -18.31 15.64
N ASN A 415 -19.09 -18.39 16.97
CA ASN A 415 -18.17 -17.59 17.80
C ASN A 415 -16.68 -17.95 17.55
N GLU A 416 -16.40 -19.14 17.03
CA GLU A 416 -15.04 -19.54 16.66
C GLU A 416 -14.55 -18.74 15.46
N SER A 417 -15.44 -18.43 14.51
CA SER A 417 -15.18 -17.65 13.29
C SER A 417 -16.39 -16.76 12.95
N PRO A 418 -16.50 -15.56 13.56
CA PRO A 418 -17.70 -14.71 13.49
C PRO A 418 -17.82 -13.97 12.16
N LEU A 419 -18.09 -14.72 11.09
CA LEU A 419 -18.27 -14.23 9.73
C LEU A 419 -19.76 -14.04 9.43
N LEU A 420 -20.07 -13.03 8.62
CA LEU A 420 -21.44 -12.62 8.31
C LEU A 420 -21.72 -12.82 6.81
N THR A 421 -22.96 -13.18 6.48
CA THR A 421 -23.48 -12.95 5.13
C THR A 421 -23.77 -11.46 4.94
N LEU A 422 -24.02 -11.00 3.70
CA LEU A 422 -24.45 -9.61 3.47
C LEU A 422 -25.74 -9.27 4.24
N GLU A 423 -26.69 -10.19 4.29
CA GLU A 423 -27.96 -10.00 5.01
C GLU A 423 -27.71 -9.79 6.52
N TRP A 424 -26.90 -10.64 7.14
CA TRP A 424 -26.56 -10.48 8.56
C TRP A 424 -25.73 -9.23 8.83
N TRP A 425 -24.83 -8.87 7.92
CA TRP A 425 -24.07 -7.62 7.97
C TRP A 425 -25.01 -6.41 8.00
N GLN A 426 -25.96 -6.34 7.06
CA GLN A 426 -26.96 -5.28 6.97
C GLN A 426 -27.83 -5.20 8.22
N MET A 427 -28.32 -6.35 8.72
CA MET A 427 -29.14 -6.41 9.93
C MET A 427 -28.41 -6.01 11.21
N LEU A 428 -27.17 -6.49 11.38
CA LEU A 428 -26.37 -6.27 12.59
C LEU A 428 -25.83 -4.85 12.67
N THR A 429 -25.16 -4.42 11.61
CA THR A 429 -24.40 -3.17 11.63
C THR A 429 -25.29 -1.97 11.32
N GLY A 430 -26.28 -2.15 10.43
CA GLY A 430 -27.01 -1.05 9.82
C GLY A 430 -26.14 -0.13 8.95
N TYR A 431 -24.86 -0.50 8.70
CA TYR A 431 -23.91 0.28 7.92
C TYR A 431 -24.25 0.29 6.42
N ASP A 432 -25.05 -0.68 5.98
CA ASP A 432 -25.28 -1.01 4.59
C ASP A 432 -26.78 -1.20 4.33
N LYS A 433 -27.28 -0.60 3.24
CA LYS A 433 -28.69 -0.71 2.84
C LYS A 433 -28.86 -1.01 1.35
N HIS A 434 -27.84 -0.76 0.54
CA HIS A 434 -27.95 -0.75 -0.92
C HIS A 434 -26.88 -1.60 -1.60
N SER A 435 -25.87 -2.10 -0.88
CA SER A 435 -24.86 -2.95 -1.49
C SER A 435 -25.47 -4.25 -2.02
N LEU A 436 -24.84 -4.80 -3.06
CA LEU A 436 -25.28 -6.02 -3.71
C LEU A 436 -24.16 -7.07 -3.67
N ALA A 437 -24.54 -8.33 -3.42
CA ALA A 437 -23.64 -9.49 -3.43
C ALA A 437 -24.12 -10.55 -4.44
N PRO A 438 -24.21 -10.23 -5.74
CA PRO A 438 -24.62 -11.18 -6.77
C PRO A 438 -23.64 -12.36 -6.85
N ILE A 439 -24.19 -13.54 -7.15
CA ILE A 439 -23.40 -14.71 -7.51
C ILE A 439 -23.22 -14.69 -9.03
N PHE A 440 -21.97 -14.73 -9.49
CA PHE A 440 -21.65 -14.83 -10.91
C PHE A 440 -21.11 -16.22 -11.25
N ASP A 441 -21.38 -16.68 -12.46
CA ASP A 441 -20.76 -17.88 -13.01
C ASP A 441 -19.29 -17.62 -13.37
N LYS A 442 -18.47 -18.66 -13.36
CA LYS A 442 -17.02 -18.54 -13.62
C LYS A 442 -16.64 -17.84 -14.91
N ALA A 443 -17.40 -18.05 -15.97
CA ALA A 443 -17.14 -17.42 -17.27
C ALA A 443 -17.56 -15.94 -17.33
N GLN A 444 -18.17 -15.37 -16.28
CA GLN A 444 -18.68 -14.00 -16.31
C GLN A 444 -17.65 -12.95 -15.86
N VAL A 445 -16.61 -13.35 -15.13
CA VAL A 445 -15.51 -12.46 -14.76
C VAL A 445 -14.21 -13.15 -15.13
N GLU A 446 -13.59 -12.68 -16.21
CA GLU A 446 -12.38 -13.28 -16.75
C GLU A 446 -11.18 -12.36 -16.51
N ASN A 447 -10.07 -12.97 -16.11
CA ASN A 447 -8.79 -12.30 -16.01
C ASN A 447 -7.95 -12.63 -17.24
N GLY A 448 -7.85 -11.67 -18.16
CA GLY A 448 -7.09 -11.86 -19.40
C GLY A 448 -5.61 -12.20 -19.18
N ALA A 449 -5.03 -11.81 -18.03
CA ALA A 449 -3.64 -12.08 -17.66
C ALA A 449 -3.48 -13.46 -17.00
N VAL A 450 -4.32 -13.80 -16.01
CA VAL A 450 -4.18 -15.06 -15.27
C VAL A 450 -4.62 -16.27 -16.08
N GLU A 451 -5.76 -16.18 -16.78
CA GLU A 451 -6.36 -17.34 -17.48
C GLU A 451 -5.55 -17.80 -18.70
N LYS A 452 -4.72 -16.92 -19.24
CA LYS A 452 -3.77 -17.22 -20.32
C LYS A 452 -2.42 -17.69 -19.80
N GLY A 453 -2.28 -17.94 -18.48
CA GLY A 453 -1.02 -18.29 -17.84
C GLY A 453 0.01 -17.15 -17.86
N ALA A 454 -0.45 -15.90 -18.00
CA ALA A 454 0.34 -14.73 -18.35
C ALA A 454 0.51 -13.71 -17.20
N VAL A 455 0.12 -14.02 -15.96
CA VAL A 455 0.73 -13.33 -14.81
C VAL A 455 2.12 -13.90 -14.62
N ASN A 456 2.99 -13.55 -15.55
CA ASN A 456 4.39 -13.41 -15.28
C ASN A 456 4.54 -11.98 -14.76
N LEU A 457 4.91 -11.87 -13.49
CA LEU A 457 5.25 -10.60 -12.84
C LEU A 457 6.27 -9.78 -13.67
N SER A 458 7.02 -10.38 -14.61
CA SER A 458 7.88 -9.64 -15.53
C SER A 458 7.17 -8.82 -16.63
N GLY A 459 5.88 -9.02 -16.93
CA GLY A 459 5.16 -8.36 -18.03
C GLY A 459 3.73 -7.98 -17.64
N LEU A 460 3.51 -6.72 -17.26
CA LEU A 460 2.28 -6.25 -16.62
C LEU A 460 1.17 -5.91 -17.62
N ASN A 461 0.61 -6.91 -18.29
CA ASN A 461 -0.64 -6.74 -19.05
C ASN A 461 -1.80 -7.22 -18.22
N LEU A 462 -2.59 -6.31 -17.64
CA LEU A 462 -3.80 -6.68 -16.92
C LEU A 462 -5.05 -6.17 -17.63
N THR A 463 -5.93 -7.11 -17.96
CA THR A 463 -7.25 -6.83 -18.52
C THR A 463 -8.32 -7.53 -17.69
N LEU A 464 -9.31 -6.75 -17.22
CA LEU A 464 -10.50 -7.27 -16.56
C LEU A 464 -11.65 -7.33 -17.57
N ILE A 465 -12.20 -8.53 -17.78
CA ILE A 465 -13.35 -8.73 -18.65
C ILE A 465 -14.55 -9.11 -17.78
N ILE A 466 -15.64 -8.36 -17.92
CA ILE A 466 -16.91 -8.63 -17.22
C ILE A 466 -17.98 -8.92 -18.27
N ARG A 467 -18.37 -10.19 -18.37
CA ARG A 467 -19.52 -10.64 -19.17
C ARG A 467 -20.78 -10.58 -18.30
N ASN A 468 -21.89 -10.15 -18.88
CA ASN A 468 -23.13 -9.85 -18.17
C ASN A 468 -22.99 -8.68 -17.17
N GLY A 469 -22.67 -7.50 -17.70
CA GLY A 469 -22.56 -6.25 -16.94
C GLY A 469 -23.89 -5.67 -16.43
N LYS A 470 -25.01 -6.39 -16.57
CA LYS A 470 -26.33 -5.92 -16.14
C LYS A 470 -26.37 -5.57 -14.64
N THR A 471 -25.71 -6.36 -13.80
CA THR A 471 -25.68 -6.08 -12.36
C THR A 471 -24.92 -4.79 -12.05
N PHE A 472 -23.77 -4.58 -12.68
CA PHE A 472 -22.97 -3.35 -12.55
C PHE A 472 -23.77 -2.13 -13.00
N THR A 473 -24.48 -2.26 -14.13
CA THR A 473 -25.29 -1.17 -14.69
C THR A 473 -26.61 -0.93 -13.97
N SER A 474 -27.09 -1.89 -13.17
CA SER A 474 -28.30 -1.75 -12.35
C SER A 474 -28.08 -0.94 -11.08
N MET A 475 -26.85 -0.88 -10.60
CA MET A 475 -26.50 -0.24 -9.34
C MET A 475 -26.19 1.24 -9.57
N LYS A 476 -27.18 2.09 -9.31
CA LYS A 476 -27.03 3.55 -9.38
C LYS A 476 -26.62 4.08 -8.02
N CYS A 477 -25.34 4.39 -7.88
CA CYS A 477 -24.75 4.91 -6.65
C CYS A 477 -24.83 6.45 -6.60
N PRO A 478 -24.95 7.03 -5.40
CA PRO A 478 -24.90 8.48 -5.24
C PRO A 478 -23.49 8.99 -5.57
N PRO A 479 -23.36 10.09 -6.34
CA PRO A 479 -22.07 10.69 -6.64
C PRO A 479 -21.52 11.42 -5.41
N LEU A 480 -20.21 11.36 -5.22
CA LEU A 480 -19.50 12.16 -4.22
C LEU A 480 -18.96 13.42 -4.89
N LYS A 481 -19.17 14.60 -4.28
CA LYS A 481 -18.80 15.91 -4.86
C LYS A 481 -17.29 16.05 -5.09
N GLU A 482 -16.51 15.32 -4.30
CA GLU A 482 -15.06 15.27 -4.34
C GLU A 482 -14.55 14.48 -5.56
N ILE A 483 -15.37 13.58 -6.12
CA ILE A 483 -15.03 12.72 -7.25
C ILE A 483 -15.47 13.37 -8.56
N LYS A 484 -14.52 14.05 -9.21
CA LYS A 484 -14.76 14.77 -10.48
C LYS A 484 -14.46 13.95 -11.72
N ASN A 485 -13.57 12.98 -11.61
CA ASN A 485 -13.12 12.15 -12.72
C ASN A 485 -13.09 10.68 -12.30
N ASP A 486 -13.29 9.78 -13.26
CA ASP A 486 -13.07 8.34 -13.11
C ASP A 486 -11.59 7.97 -13.20
N PHE A 487 -11.28 6.68 -13.16
CA PHE A 487 -9.91 6.16 -13.25
C PHE A 487 -9.17 6.53 -14.54
N TYR A 488 -9.87 6.65 -15.66
CA TYR A 488 -9.27 7.07 -16.94
C TYR A 488 -9.18 8.59 -17.09
N GLY A 489 -9.61 9.34 -16.08
CA GLY A 489 -9.62 10.80 -16.11
C GLY A 489 -10.84 11.41 -16.81
N ASN A 490 -11.85 10.60 -17.16
CA ASN A 490 -13.08 11.09 -17.76
C ASN A 490 -13.93 11.80 -16.70
N LYS A 491 -14.53 12.93 -17.08
CA LYS A 491 -15.38 13.71 -16.16
C LYS A 491 -16.63 12.93 -15.75
N VAL A 492 -16.91 12.92 -14.46
CA VAL A 492 -18.17 12.43 -13.90
C VAL A 492 -19.18 13.57 -13.91
N THR A 493 -20.23 13.44 -14.72
CA THR A 493 -21.23 14.52 -14.98
C THR A 493 -22.68 14.12 -14.68
N SER A 494 -22.91 12.89 -14.24
CA SER A 494 -24.24 12.35 -14.00
C SER A 494 -24.70 12.55 -12.55
N ASP A 495 -26.01 12.62 -12.35
CA ASP A 495 -26.66 12.67 -11.03
C ASP A 495 -26.49 11.36 -10.22
N TRP A 496 -25.99 10.32 -10.87
CA TRP A 496 -25.66 9.02 -10.30
C TRP A 496 -24.45 8.41 -11.01
N VAL A 497 -23.75 7.50 -10.33
CA VAL A 497 -22.54 6.82 -10.82
C VAL A 497 -22.66 5.31 -10.68
N TYR A 498 -21.80 4.58 -11.38
CA TYR A 498 -21.65 3.14 -11.17
C TYR A 498 -20.67 2.86 -10.01
N PRO A 499 -20.76 1.69 -9.35
CA PRO A 499 -19.73 1.30 -8.40
C PRO A 499 -18.39 1.09 -9.09
N GLY A 500 -17.31 1.28 -8.35
CA GLY A 500 -15.94 1.08 -8.79
C GLY A 500 -15.37 2.25 -9.59
N PRO A 501 -14.14 2.06 -10.12
CA PRO A 501 -13.33 3.14 -10.68
C PRO A 501 -13.75 3.60 -12.08
N PHE A 502 -14.68 2.91 -12.72
CA PHE A 502 -15.02 3.12 -14.12
C PHE A 502 -16.41 3.76 -14.26
N SER A 503 -16.59 4.58 -15.30
CA SER A 503 -17.87 5.26 -15.56
C SER A 503 -18.63 4.69 -16.76
N ASN A 504 -17.98 3.87 -17.58
CA ASN A 504 -18.45 3.44 -18.90
C ASN A 504 -18.86 1.96 -18.94
N TYR A 505 -19.68 1.52 -17.99
CA TYR A 505 -20.19 0.14 -18.00
C TYR A 505 -21.27 -0.09 -19.08
N HIS A 506 -21.22 -1.26 -19.69
CA HIS A 506 -22.16 -1.80 -20.67
C HIS A 506 -22.85 -3.07 -20.13
N GLU A 507 -24.11 -3.29 -20.52
CA GLU A 507 -24.91 -4.42 -20.03
C GLU A 507 -24.38 -5.80 -20.48
N LYS A 508 -23.70 -5.87 -21.63
CA LYS A 508 -23.28 -7.14 -22.24
C LYS A 508 -21.88 -7.56 -21.83
N VAL A 509 -20.86 -6.81 -22.26
CA VAL A 509 -19.45 -7.11 -22.03
C VAL A 509 -18.72 -5.81 -21.75
N ASN A 510 -17.83 -5.85 -20.78
CA ASN A 510 -16.92 -4.76 -20.42
C ASN A 510 -15.50 -5.29 -20.46
N GLU A 511 -14.59 -4.52 -21.02
CA GLU A 511 -13.17 -4.85 -21.08
C GLU A 511 -12.39 -3.62 -20.61
N PHE A 512 -11.66 -3.79 -19.51
CA PHE A 512 -10.88 -2.72 -18.90
C PHE A 512 -9.40 -3.08 -18.94
N VAL A 513 -8.62 -2.31 -19.70
CA VAL A 513 -7.17 -2.37 -19.65
C VAL A 513 -6.72 -1.60 -18.41
N LEU A 514 -6.13 -2.30 -17.46
CA LEU A 514 -5.74 -1.77 -16.16
C LEU A 514 -4.26 -1.34 -16.15
N ILE A 515 -3.42 -2.13 -16.83
CA ILE A 515 -2.04 -1.78 -17.16
C ILE A 515 -1.83 -2.21 -18.63
N PRO A 516 -1.52 -1.27 -19.54
CA PRO A 516 -1.23 -1.60 -20.93
C PRO A 516 0.16 -2.26 -21.06
N ALA A 517 0.34 -3.02 -22.15
CA ALA A 517 1.68 -3.40 -22.60
C ALA A 517 2.47 -2.14 -22.92
N GLU A 518 3.71 -2.06 -22.45
CA GLU A 518 4.65 -0.97 -22.75
C GLU A 518 4.67 -0.59 -24.24
#